data_AF-A0A6A6MIA5-F1
#
_entry.id   AF-A0A6A6MIA5-F1
#
_cell.length_a   1.000
_cell.length_b   1.000
_cell.length_c   1.000
_cell.angle_alpha   90.00
_cell.angle_beta   90.00
_cell.angle_gamma   90.00
#
_symmetry.space_group_name_H-M   'P 1'
#
loop_
_entity.id
_entity.type
_entity.pdbx_description
1 polymer ?
#
loop_
_entity_poly.entity_id
_entity_poly.type
_entity_poly.pdbx_seq_one_letter_code
_entity_poly.pdbx_strand_id
1 'polypeptide(L)'
;MSPSSLLQARSPCLGDKFSSMHGQKGVLGFLATQENFPFTRQGIVPDIVKNPHAFPSRQTPGPLLEASLGERIACGGLMRYASPFSTISVEAITDQLHGAGFPRWGNERVFNGRTGEMVHSLIFMGPTFYQRLVHMAEDKVKFRNTGPVHPFTRQPVADRKRFGGVKFGKMERDCLIAHGASANLNKHLFTLNDSSQIHICQSCKNVANVIQPGVPGGRKFRVPTAEFASLLMM
;
A
#
# COMPACT_ATOMS: atom_id res chain seq x y z
N MET A 1 -0.53 14.65 36.77
CA MET A 1 -1.51 14.10 35.81
C MET A 1 -0.83 12.93 35.11
N SER A 2 -1.24 11.69 35.39
CA SER A 2 -0.77 10.53 34.63
C SER A 2 -1.21 10.69 33.16
N PRO A 3 -0.35 10.39 32.17
CA PRO A 3 -0.75 10.48 30.78
C PRO A 3 -1.85 9.44 30.54
N SER A 4 -3.06 9.90 30.22
CA SER A 4 -4.15 9.03 29.80
C SER A 4 -3.81 8.47 28.42
N SER A 5 -3.61 7.16 28.34
CA SER A 5 -3.43 6.46 27.08
C SER A 5 -4.79 6.19 26.44
N LEU A 6 -4.90 6.49 25.14
CA LEU A 6 -6.07 6.14 24.34
C LEU A 6 -5.79 4.82 23.61
N LEU A 7 -6.70 3.86 23.73
CA LEU A 7 -6.63 2.57 23.05
C LEU A 7 -7.61 2.55 21.88
N GLN A 8 -7.14 2.08 20.73
CA GLN A 8 -7.96 1.89 19.53
C GLN A 8 -7.80 0.46 19.03
N ALA A 9 -8.90 -0.31 19.03
CA ALA A 9 -8.95 -1.61 18.37
C ALA A 9 -9.09 -1.42 16.86
N ARG A 10 -8.30 -2.15 16.06
CA ARG A 10 -8.29 -2.04 14.60
C ARG A 10 -8.50 -3.39 13.93
N SER A 11 -9.58 -3.54 13.19
CA SER A 11 -9.84 -4.72 12.37
C SER A 11 -8.98 -4.72 11.09
N PRO A 12 -8.68 -5.87 10.49
CA PRO A 12 -8.07 -5.95 9.17
C PRO A 12 -8.91 -5.23 8.11
N CYS A 13 -8.28 -4.34 7.34
CA CYS A 13 -8.92 -3.62 6.25
C CYS A 13 -8.19 -3.79 4.91
N LEU A 14 -8.87 -3.45 3.81
CA LEU A 14 -8.26 -3.47 2.48
C LEU A 14 -7.02 -2.58 2.47
N GLY A 15 -5.91 -3.08 1.91
CA GLY A 15 -4.64 -2.37 1.90
C GLY A 15 -3.71 -2.69 3.09
N ASP A 16 -4.19 -3.39 4.13
CA ASP A 16 -3.33 -3.82 5.23
C ASP A 16 -2.33 -4.87 4.78
N LYS A 17 -1.13 -4.81 5.36
CA LYS A 17 -0.01 -5.68 4.97
C LYS A 17 0.12 -6.89 5.90
N PHE A 18 0.29 -8.06 5.30
CA PHE A 18 0.51 -9.34 5.97
C PHE A 18 1.79 -10.00 5.44
N SER A 19 2.36 -10.93 6.20
CA SER A 19 3.54 -11.70 5.80
C SER A 19 3.43 -13.14 6.28
N SER A 20 3.91 -14.09 5.48
CA SER A 20 4.28 -15.41 6.02
C SER A 20 5.65 -15.35 6.69
N MET A 21 6.03 -16.43 7.39
CA MET A 21 7.36 -16.61 7.98
C MET A 21 8.49 -16.67 6.94
N HIS A 22 8.15 -16.98 5.68
CA HIS A 22 9.12 -17.17 4.59
C HIS A 22 9.32 -15.90 3.74
N GLY A 23 9.14 -14.72 4.34
CA GLY A 23 9.38 -13.43 3.69
C GLY A 23 8.36 -13.04 2.59
N GLN A 24 7.24 -13.77 2.49
CA GLN A 24 6.20 -13.52 1.50
C GLN A 24 5.22 -12.47 2.01
N LYS A 25 5.54 -11.20 1.73
CA LYS A 25 4.71 -10.05 2.13
C LYS A 25 3.66 -9.77 1.06
N GLY A 26 2.42 -9.56 1.49
CA GLY A 26 1.28 -9.24 0.64
C GLY A 26 0.40 -8.18 1.26
N VAL A 27 -0.51 -7.64 0.46
CA VAL A 27 -1.53 -6.68 0.89
C VAL A 27 -2.90 -7.32 0.71
N LEU A 28 -3.83 -7.09 1.64
CA LEU A 28 -5.21 -7.55 1.48
C LEU A 28 -5.88 -6.79 0.32
N GLY A 29 -6.06 -7.48 -0.80
CA GLY A 29 -6.63 -6.89 -2.03
C GLY A 29 -8.15 -7.00 -2.12
N PHE A 30 -8.73 -8.07 -1.58
CA PHE A 30 -10.17 -8.32 -1.63
C PHE A 30 -10.61 -9.02 -0.34
N LEU A 31 -11.74 -8.60 0.20
CA LEU A 31 -12.39 -9.19 1.36
C LEU A 31 -13.76 -9.71 0.91
N ALA A 32 -13.99 -11.00 1.07
CA ALA A 32 -15.25 -11.66 0.75
C ALA A 32 -15.87 -12.29 1.99
N THR A 33 -17.18 -12.46 1.96
CA THR A 33 -17.91 -13.29 2.93
C THR A 33 -17.62 -14.76 2.69
N GLN A 34 -17.70 -15.57 3.75
CA GLN A 34 -17.38 -17.00 3.74
C GLN A 34 -18.16 -17.76 2.65
N GLU A 35 -19.43 -17.41 2.41
CA GLU A 35 -20.30 -18.01 1.39
C GLU A 35 -19.75 -17.88 -0.04
N ASN A 36 -18.93 -16.85 -0.30
CA ASN A 36 -18.33 -16.61 -1.61
C ASN A 36 -16.98 -17.30 -1.80
N PHE A 37 -16.40 -17.89 -0.75
CA PHE A 37 -15.11 -18.56 -0.83
C PHE A 37 -15.25 -19.98 -1.38
N PRO A 38 -14.21 -20.50 -2.05
CA PRO A 38 -14.16 -21.90 -2.41
C PRO A 38 -14.11 -22.76 -1.15
N PHE A 39 -14.71 -23.94 -1.20
CA PHE A 39 -14.76 -24.86 -0.06
C PHE A 39 -14.48 -26.30 -0.48
N THR A 40 -13.95 -27.11 0.43
CA THR A 40 -13.65 -28.55 0.18
C THR A 40 -14.89 -29.41 0.38
N ARG A 41 -14.83 -30.69 -0.02
CA ARG A 41 -15.92 -31.65 0.25
C ARG A 41 -16.26 -31.79 1.74
N GLN A 42 -15.30 -31.52 2.61
CA GLN A 42 -15.46 -31.58 4.06
C GLN A 42 -16.06 -30.27 4.63
N GLY A 43 -16.31 -29.27 3.79
CA GLY A 43 -16.81 -27.95 4.19
C GLY A 43 -15.72 -27.01 4.72
N ILE A 44 -14.44 -27.32 4.49
CA ILE A 44 -13.34 -26.45 4.90
C ILE A 44 -13.27 -25.25 3.96
N VAL A 45 -13.29 -24.05 4.53
CA VAL A 45 -13.18 -22.77 3.81
C VAL A 45 -11.85 -22.13 4.17
N PRO A 46 -11.03 -21.69 3.20
CA PRO A 46 -9.75 -21.07 3.49
C PRO A 46 -9.91 -19.61 3.95
N ASP A 47 -9.09 -19.18 4.91
CA ASP A 47 -9.06 -17.78 5.37
C ASP A 47 -8.34 -16.84 4.40
N ILE A 48 -7.27 -17.34 3.75
CA ILE A 48 -6.40 -16.56 2.87
C ILE A 48 -6.17 -17.34 1.57
N VAL A 49 -6.45 -16.70 0.44
CA VAL A 49 -6.13 -17.22 -0.90
C VAL A 49 -4.94 -16.44 -1.45
N LYS A 50 -3.89 -17.17 -1.84
CA LYS A 50 -2.66 -16.60 -2.41
C LYS A 50 -2.55 -16.96 -3.88
N ASN A 51 -2.10 -15.99 -4.69
CA ASN A 51 -1.84 -16.21 -6.10
C ASN A 51 -0.72 -17.27 -6.32
N PRO A 52 -0.96 -18.33 -7.12
CA PRO A 52 0.04 -19.35 -7.40
C PRO A 52 1.32 -18.81 -8.06
N HIS A 53 1.25 -17.71 -8.81
CA HIS A 53 2.44 -17.10 -9.45
C HIS A 53 3.50 -16.61 -8.44
N ALA A 54 3.14 -16.46 -7.17
CA ALA A 54 4.07 -16.04 -6.12
C ALA A 54 5.05 -17.15 -5.67
N PHE A 55 4.84 -18.41 -6.05
CA PHE A 55 5.70 -19.52 -5.63
C PHE A 55 6.87 -19.79 -6.59
N PRO A 56 6.67 -19.99 -7.91
CA PRO A 56 7.77 -20.32 -8.82
C PRO A 56 8.80 -19.21 -8.93
N SER A 57 8.33 -17.95 -8.97
CA SER A 57 9.18 -16.76 -9.12
C SER A 57 10.11 -16.51 -7.94
N ARG A 58 9.75 -16.99 -6.74
CA ARG A 58 10.47 -16.70 -5.49
C ARG A 58 11.24 -17.90 -4.96
N GLN A 59 11.04 -19.09 -5.54
CA GLN A 59 11.74 -20.32 -5.17
C GLN A 59 11.68 -20.62 -3.66
N THR A 60 10.54 -20.34 -3.02
CA THR A 60 10.33 -20.60 -1.59
C THR A 60 9.42 -21.83 -1.41
N PRO A 61 9.98 -23.06 -1.25
CA PRO A 61 9.19 -24.25 -0.96
C PRO A 61 8.69 -24.31 0.49
N GLY A 62 9.34 -23.56 1.39
CA GLY A 62 9.07 -23.55 2.83
C GLY A 62 7.59 -23.45 3.22
N PRO A 63 6.80 -22.49 2.70
CA PRO A 63 5.38 -22.38 3.04
C PRO A 63 4.56 -23.63 2.68
N LEU A 64 4.92 -24.31 1.58
CA LEU A 64 4.21 -25.52 1.15
C LEU A 64 4.52 -26.69 2.10
N LEU A 65 5.79 -26.85 2.47
CA LEU A 65 6.21 -27.87 3.44
C LEU A 65 5.63 -27.62 4.84
N GLU A 66 5.60 -26.35 5.27
CA GLU A 66 4.95 -25.93 6.52
C GLU A 66 3.46 -26.27 6.52
N ALA A 67 2.77 -25.99 5.40
CA ALA A 67 1.35 -26.30 5.25
C ALA A 67 1.06 -27.80 5.30
N SER A 68 1.82 -28.63 4.56
CA SER A 68 1.65 -30.09 4.58
C SER A 68 1.90 -30.68 5.98
N LEU A 69 2.92 -30.21 6.67
CA LEU A 69 3.23 -30.64 8.04
C LEU A 69 2.14 -30.18 9.02
N GLY A 70 1.69 -28.93 8.89
CA GLY A 70 0.65 -28.34 9.73
C GLY A 70 -0.68 -29.08 9.60
N GLU A 71 -1.04 -29.51 8.40
CA GLU A 71 -2.24 -30.30 8.15
C GLU A 71 -2.21 -31.64 8.89
N ARG A 72 -1.09 -32.37 8.81
CA ARG A 72 -0.92 -33.62 9.56
C ARG A 72 -1.02 -33.41 11.08
N ILE A 73 -0.48 -32.31 11.58
CA ILE A 73 -0.54 -31.94 13.00
C ILE A 73 -1.98 -31.63 13.41
N ALA A 74 -2.70 -30.87 12.60
CA ALA A 74 -4.11 -30.53 12.84
C ALA A 74 -5.00 -31.79 12.92
N CYS A 75 -4.71 -32.82 12.13
CA CYS A 75 -5.43 -34.10 12.13
C CYS A 75 -4.96 -35.08 13.23
N GLY A 76 -4.51 -34.58 14.38
CA GLY A 76 -4.09 -35.40 15.52
C GLY A 76 -2.63 -35.88 15.45
N GLY A 77 -1.77 -35.10 14.80
CA GLY A 77 -0.32 -35.35 14.81
C GLY A 77 0.36 -34.79 16.05
N LEU A 78 1.52 -35.33 16.39
CA LEU A 78 2.38 -34.75 17.44
C LEU A 78 2.99 -33.43 16.96
N MET A 79 3.20 -32.49 17.89
CA MET A 79 3.95 -31.27 17.62
C MET A 79 5.31 -31.62 16.99
N ARG A 80 5.66 -30.92 15.90
CA ARG A 80 6.94 -31.09 15.21
C ARG A 80 7.72 -29.78 15.24
N TYR A 81 9.03 -29.92 15.42
CA TYR A 81 9.95 -28.80 15.32
C TYR A 81 10.41 -28.65 13.88
N ALA A 82 10.22 -27.47 13.31
CA ALA A 82 10.77 -27.08 12.01
C ALA A 82 12.18 -26.50 12.16
N SER A 83 13.03 -27.14 12.99
CA SER A 83 14.41 -26.70 13.16
C SER A 83 15.22 -26.94 11.88
N PRO A 84 16.10 -26.00 11.51
CA PRO A 84 16.98 -26.20 10.37
C PRO A 84 17.85 -27.44 10.59
N PHE A 85 18.15 -28.16 9.50
CA PHE A 85 18.95 -29.39 9.50
C PHE A 85 18.33 -30.58 10.27
N SER A 86 17.01 -30.57 10.49
CA SER A 86 16.30 -31.76 10.95
C SER A 86 16.25 -32.85 9.86
N THR A 87 16.11 -34.11 10.28
CA THR A 87 16.22 -35.30 9.42
C THR A 87 14.94 -35.65 8.64
N ILE A 88 13.86 -34.87 8.77
CA ILE A 88 12.59 -35.22 8.15
C ILE A 88 12.66 -34.91 6.66
N SER A 89 12.59 -35.95 5.83
CA SER A 89 12.55 -35.82 4.38
C SER A 89 11.18 -35.37 3.89
N VAL A 90 11.12 -34.82 2.67
CA VAL A 90 9.86 -34.38 2.05
C VAL A 90 8.92 -35.57 1.87
N GLU A 91 9.47 -36.72 1.47
CA GLU A 91 8.71 -37.97 1.29
C GLU A 91 8.04 -38.37 2.61
N ALA A 92 8.77 -38.32 3.73
CA ALA A 92 8.22 -38.62 5.05
C ALA A 92 7.06 -37.70 5.44
N ILE A 93 7.10 -36.41 5.08
CA ILE A 93 5.98 -35.48 5.32
C ILE A 93 4.78 -35.88 4.46
N THR A 94 5.00 -36.17 3.17
CA THR A 94 3.92 -36.51 2.24
C THR A 94 3.27 -37.86 2.56
N ASP A 95 4.04 -38.83 3.03
CA ASP A 95 3.54 -40.15 3.43
C ASP A 95 2.77 -40.05 4.76
N GLN A 96 3.22 -39.19 5.67
CA GLN A 96 2.47 -38.88 6.89
C GLN A 96 1.13 -38.20 6.58
N LEU A 97 1.11 -37.24 5.64
CA LEU A 97 -0.10 -36.58 5.17
C LEU A 97 -1.05 -37.60 4.53
N HIS A 98 -0.52 -38.51 3.71
CA HIS A 98 -1.31 -39.56 3.08
C HIS A 98 -1.91 -40.54 4.11
N GLY A 99 -1.15 -40.89 5.14
CA GLY A 99 -1.64 -41.70 6.28
C GLY A 99 -2.76 -41.03 7.08
N ALA A 100 -2.93 -39.71 6.97
CA ALA A 100 -4.05 -38.98 7.58
C ALA A 100 -5.30 -38.92 6.68
N GLY A 101 -5.29 -39.58 5.51
CA GLY A 101 -6.42 -39.62 4.58
C GLY A 101 -6.45 -38.48 3.56
N PHE A 102 -5.39 -37.66 3.51
CA PHE A 102 -5.25 -36.57 2.55
C PHE A 102 -4.48 -37.03 1.29
N PRO A 103 -4.64 -36.33 0.15
CA PRO A 103 -3.80 -36.56 -1.01
C PRO A 103 -2.32 -36.33 -0.70
N ARG A 104 -1.44 -37.18 -1.23
CA ARG A 104 0.02 -37.14 -0.96
C ARG A 104 0.64 -35.76 -1.15
N TRP A 105 0.17 -35.01 -2.15
CA TRP A 105 0.68 -33.67 -2.48
C TRP A 105 -0.13 -32.51 -1.87
N GLY A 106 -1.09 -32.78 -0.98
CA GLY A 106 -1.94 -31.74 -0.35
C GLY A 106 -2.89 -31.02 -1.32
N ASN A 107 -3.06 -31.54 -2.53
CA ASN A 107 -3.92 -30.96 -3.56
C ASN A 107 -5.34 -31.54 -3.43
N GLU A 108 -6.30 -30.71 -3.07
CA GLU A 108 -7.69 -31.12 -2.86
C GLU A 108 -8.63 -30.62 -3.97
N ARG A 109 -9.80 -31.29 -4.08
CA ARG A 109 -10.90 -30.80 -4.91
C ARG A 109 -11.70 -29.77 -4.11
N VAL A 110 -11.91 -28.61 -4.72
CA VAL A 110 -12.75 -27.56 -4.16
C VAL A 110 -13.94 -27.25 -5.05
N PHE A 111 -14.97 -26.68 -4.44
CA PHE A 111 -16.18 -26.20 -5.10
C PHE A 111 -16.21 -24.67 -5.05
N ASN A 112 -16.76 -24.06 -6.09
CA ASN A 112 -16.95 -22.62 -6.15
C ASN A 112 -18.07 -22.20 -5.20
N GLY A 113 -17.79 -21.30 -4.25
CA GLY A 113 -18.80 -20.80 -3.30
C GLY A 113 -19.99 -20.09 -3.96
N ARG A 114 -19.80 -19.49 -5.15
CA ARG A 114 -20.86 -18.76 -5.85
C ARG A 114 -21.77 -19.63 -6.71
N THR A 115 -21.19 -20.57 -7.44
CA THR A 115 -21.93 -21.41 -8.41
C THR A 115 -22.23 -22.80 -7.86
N GLY A 116 -21.50 -23.25 -6.83
CA GLY A 116 -21.55 -24.62 -6.33
C GLY A 116 -20.84 -25.65 -7.23
N GLU A 117 -20.32 -25.23 -8.38
CA GLU A 117 -19.66 -26.13 -9.33
C GLU A 117 -18.26 -26.52 -8.86
N MET A 118 -17.82 -27.72 -9.27
CA MET A 118 -16.48 -28.19 -8.97
C MET A 118 -15.44 -27.43 -9.79
N VAL A 119 -14.39 -26.94 -9.14
CA VAL A 119 -13.27 -26.32 -9.85
C VAL A 119 -12.49 -27.39 -10.61
N HIS A 120 -12.16 -27.12 -11.87
CA HIS A 120 -11.48 -28.09 -12.74
C HIS A 120 -10.07 -28.48 -12.25
N SER A 121 -9.35 -27.55 -11.64
CA SER A 121 -8.01 -27.77 -11.08
C SER A 121 -8.07 -28.17 -9.61
N LEU A 122 -7.16 -29.06 -9.21
CA LEU A 122 -6.91 -29.31 -7.79
C LEU A 122 -6.19 -28.11 -7.17
N ILE A 123 -6.55 -27.77 -5.93
CA ILE A 123 -5.99 -26.63 -5.21
C ILE A 123 -5.22 -27.14 -4.00
N PHE A 124 -3.98 -26.68 -3.85
CA PHE A 124 -3.20 -26.91 -2.64
C PHE A 124 -3.81 -26.11 -1.48
N MET A 125 -4.17 -26.81 -0.41
CA MET A 125 -4.70 -26.22 0.80
C MET A 125 -3.91 -26.73 2.00
N GLY A 126 -3.80 -25.90 3.05
CA GLY A 126 -3.17 -26.30 4.30
C GLY A 126 -2.95 -25.12 5.24
N PRO A 127 -2.88 -25.36 6.56
CA PRO A 127 -2.69 -24.31 7.54
C PRO A 127 -1.27 -23.74 7.47
N THR A 128 -1.14 -22.42 7.34
CA THR A 128 0.16 -21.73 7.32
C THR A 128 0.14 -20.58 8.32
N PHE A 129 1.24 -20.33 9.01
CA PHE A 129 1.31 -19.20 9.93
C PHE A 129 1.51 -17.87 9.20
N TYR A 130 0.61 -16.91 9.46
CA TYR A 130 0.68 -15.54 8.94
C TYR A 130 0.77 -14.52 10.06
N GLN A 131 1.51 -13.45 9.78
CA GLN A 131 1.70 -12.31 10.66
C GLN A 131 1.08 -11.05 10.05
N ARG A 132 0.32 -10.31 10.86
CA ARG A 132 -0.13 -8.95 10.50
C ARG A 132 1.01 -7.97 10.75
N LEU A 133 1.33 -7.15 9.75
CA LEU A 133 2.39 -6.16 9.87
C LEU A 133 1.83 -4.81 10.35
N VAL A 134 2.69 -4.01 10.98
CA VAL A 134 2.37 -2.65 11.48
C VAL A 134 1.99 -1.65 10.37
N HIS A 135 2.16 -2.03 9.11
CA HIS A 135 1.88 -1.17 7.96
C HIS A 135 0.40 -1.20 7.57
N MET A 136 -0.41 -0.45 8.32
CA MET A 136 -1.85 -0.31 8.07
C MET A 136 -2.14 0.68 6.93
N ALA A 137 -3.20 0.43 6.17
CA ALA A 137 -3.61 1.28 5.05
C ALA A 137 -4.10 2.66 5.50
N GLU A 138 -4.92 2.67 6.56
CA GLU A 138 -5.46 3.89 7.18
C GLU A 138 -4.35 4.87 7.55
N ASP A 139 -3.23 4.34 8.05
CA ASP A 139 -2.04 5.12 8.41
C ASP A 139 -1.24 5.59 7.20
N LYS A 140 -1.69 5.42 5.96
CA LYS A 140 -0.99 5.88 4.74
C LYS A 140 -1.82 6.81 3.89
N VAL A 141 -3.15 6.78 4.02
CA VAL A 141 -4.03 7.67 3.28
C VAL A 141 -3.68 9.12 3.60
N LYS A 142 -3.44 9.91 2.56
CA LYS A 142 -3.11 11.33 2.65
C LYS A 142 -3.86 12.06 1.54
N PHE A 143 -4.68 13.01 1.93
CA PHE A 143 -5.31 13.94 1.02
C PHE A 143 -5.13 15.37 1.56
N ARG A 144 -5.10 16.34 0.66
CA ARG A 144 -5.04 17.76 0.99
C ARG A 144 -5.75 18.51 -0.12
N ASN A 145 -6.72 19.36 0.25
CA ASN A 145 -7.28 20.35 -0.66
C ASN A 145 -6.56 21.68 -0.44
N THR A 146 -6.84 22.34 0.68
CA THR A 146 -6.10 23.50 1.22
C THR A 146 -5.53 23.16 2.60
N GLY A 147 -4.52 23.90 3.05
CA GLY A 147 -3.89 23.62 4.35
C GLY A 147 -2.77 24.61 4.68
N PRO A 148 -2.03 24.37 5.76
CA PRO A 148 -0.97 25.27 6.20
C PRO A 148 0.12 25.39 5.13
N VAL A 149 0.72 26.58 5.05
CA VAL A 149 1.84 26.90 4.18
C VAL A 149 3.01 27.40 5.02
N HIS A 150 4.22 27.22 4.51
CA HIS A 150 5.42 27.72 5.14
C HIS A 150 5.42 29.27 5.09
N PRO A 151 5.70 29.98 6.20
CA PRO A 151 5.60 31.44 6.24
C PRO A 151 6.48 32.15 5.20
N PHE A 152 7.70 31.64 5.00
CA PHE A 152 8.68 32.23 4.08
C PHE A 152 8.35 31.96 2.60
N THR A 153 8.31 30.68 2.19
CA THR A 153 8.12 30.32 0.78
C THR A 153 6.66 30.37 0.32
N ARG A 154 5.69 30.46 1.25
CA ARG A 154 4.26 30.25 1.01
C ARG A 154 3.90 28.91 0.36
N GLN A 155 4.83 27.95 0.35
CA GLN A 155 4.59 26.61 -0.18
C GLN A 155 3.94 25.70 0.87
N PRO A 156 3.19 24.67 0.47
CA PRO A 156 2.64 23.68 1.40
C PRO A 156 3.72 23.08 2.33
N VAL A 157 3.40 22.98 3.63
CA VAL A 157 4.33 22.40 4.64
C VAL A 157 4.60 20.93 4.33
N ALA A 158 5.75 20.42 4.76
CA ALA A 158 6.04 18.99 4.77
C ALA A 158 5.20 18.26 5.85
N ASP A 159 5.19 16.93 5.80
CA ASP A 159 4.57 16.00 6.76
C ASP A 159 3.05 15.80 6.69
N ARG A 160 2.63 14.54 6.82
CA ARG A 160 1.21 14.17 6.91
C ARG A 160 0.55 14.71 8.18
N LYS A 161 1.25 14.63 9.33
CA LYS A 161 0.71 15.08 10.63
C LYS A 161 0.34 16.56 10.67
N ARG A 162 0.98 17.36 9.81
CA ARG A 162 0.72 18.80 9.65
C ARG A 162 -0.18 19.11 8.46
N PHE A 163 -0.91 18.13 7.94
CA PHE A 163 -1.71 18.24 6.72
C PHE A 163 -0.91 18.79 5.53
N GLY A 164 0.37 18.43 5.44
CA GLY A 164 1.31 18.94 4.45
C GLY A 164 1.02 18.47 3.02
N GLY A 165 1.56 19.17 2.03
CA GLY A 165 1.40 18.85 0.60
C GLY A 165 2.16 17.59 0.18
N VAL A 166 1.86 17.05 -1.01
CA VAL A 166 2.68 16.04 -1.68
C VAL A 166 3.70 16.75 -2.54
N LYS A 167 4.97 16.34 -2.46
CA LYS A 167 6.04 16.97 -3.23
C LYS A 167 5.88 16.62 -4.71
N PHE A 168 5.78 17.65 -5.55
CA PHE A 168 5.92 17.53 -6.99
C PHE A 168 7.39 17.82 -7.34
N GLY A 169 8.14 16.78 -7.65
CA GLY A 169 9.58 16.86 -7.88
C GLY A 169 9.96 17.06 -9.34
N LYS A 170 11.28 17.02 -9.57
CA LYS A 170 11.86 17.15 -10.91
C LYS A 170 11.42 16.02 -11.84
N MET A 171 11.33 14.79 -11.33
CA MET A 171 10.95 13.63 -12.13
C MET A 171 9.49 13.74 -12.59
N GLU A 172 8.59 14.15 -11.70
CA GLU A 172 7.18 14.33 -12.03
C GLU A 172 6.97 15.46 -13.05
N ARG A 173 7.76 16.54 -12.94
CA ARG A 173 7.82 17.61 -13.95
C ARG A 173 8.25 17.06 -15.31
N ASP A 174 9.35 16.31 -15.35
CA ASP A 174 9.93 15.81 -16.60
C ASP A 174 8.95 14.84 -17.30
N CYS A 175 8.20 14.03 -16.54
CA CYS A 175 7.10 13.21 -17.08
C CYS A 175 6.01 14.07 -17.75
N LEU A 176 5.57 15.16 -17.13
CA LEU A 176 4.55 16.04 -17.73
C LEU A 176 5.05 16.75 -18.99
N ILE A 177 6.34 17.12 -19.02
CA ILE A 177 6.97 17.70 -20.21
C ILE A 177 7.02 16.67 -21.34
N ALA A 178 7.40 15.43 -21.06
CA ALA A 178 7.43 14.35 -22.06
C ALA A 178 6.04 14.07 -22.66
N HIS A 179 4.98 14.19 -21.86
CA HIS A 179 3.60 14.09 -22.34
C HIS A 179 3.10 15.34 -23.10
N GLY A 180 3.85 16.45 -23.12
CA GLY A 180 3.41 17.71 -23.72
C GLY A 180 2.31 18.43 -22.92
N ALA A 181 2.10 18.07 -21.65
CA ALA A 181 1.01 18.58 -20.81
C ALA A 181 1.35 19.94 -20.17
N SER A 182 1.65 20.95 -20.99
CA SER A 182 2.10 22.28 -20.56
C SER A 182 1.11 22.99 -19.63
N ALA A 183 -0.20 22.90 -19.91
CA ALA A 183 -1.23 23.50 -19.08
C ALA A 183 -1.31 22.86 -17.68
N ASN A 184 -1.14 21.54 -17.58
CA ASN A 184 -1.10 20.85 -16.30
C ASN A 184 0.16 21.19 -15.53
N LEU A 185 1.29 21.30 -16.22
CA LEU A 185 2.55 21.71 -15.60
C LEU A 185 2.45 23.11 -14.98
N ASN A 186 1.88 24.08 -15.70
CA ASN A 186 1.67 25.43 -15.19
C ASN A 186 0.70 25.44 -13.98
N LYS A 187 -0.35 24.62 -14.00
CA LYS A 187 -1.26 24.47 -12.86
C LYS A 187 -0.54 23.96 -11.61
N HIS A 188 0.22 22.87 -11.75
CA HIS A 188 0.92 22.25 -10.62
C HIS A 188 2.07 23.10 -10.09
N LEU A 189 2.88 23.72 -10.95
CA LEU A 189 4.03 24.51 -10.51
C LEU A 189 3.62 25.89 -9.96
N PHE A 190 2.64 26.55 -10.57
CA PHE A 190 2.32 27.95 -10.24
C PHE A 190 0.94 28.09 -9.60
N THR A 191 -0.13 27.73 -10.33
CA THR A 191 -1.50 28.12 -9.96
C THR A 191 -1.96 27.50 -8.64
N LEU A 192 -1.53 26.26 -8.35
CA LEU A 192 -1.96 25.51 -7.16
C LEU A 192 -0.99 25.61 -5.97
N ASN A 193 0.20 26.20 -6.16
CA ASN A 193 1.24 26.25 -5.14
C ASN A 193 1.42 27.66 -4.57
N ASP A 194 2.22 28.50 -5.23
CA ASP A 194 2.71 29.77 -4.67
C ASP A 194 2.47 30.96 -5.60
N SER A 195 1.37 30.94 -6.36
CA SER A 195 1.01 32.07 -7.22
C SER A 195 0.75 33.34 -6.40
N SER A 196 1.55 34.37 -6.64
CA SER A 196 1.39 35.71 -6.08
C SER A 196 1.20 36.73 -7.20
N GLN A 197 0.52 37.85 -6.90
CA GLN A 197 0.34 38.96 -7.83
C GLN A 197 1.29 40.08 -7.47
N ILE A 198 1.98 40.63 -8.48
CA ILE A 198 2.85 41.79 -8.35
C ILE A 198 2.49 42.88 -9.35
N HIS A 199 2.89 44.11 -9.03
CA HIS A 199 2.74 45.27 -9.88
C HIS A 199 4.12 45.71 -10.40
N ILE A 200 4.20 45.94 -11.71
CA ILE A 200 5.41 46.40 -12.39
C ILE A 200 5.10 47.76 -13.04
N CYS A 201 5.97 48.74 -12.82
CA CYS A 201 5.85 50.06 -13.40
C CYS A 201 6.11 50.03 -14.92
N GLN A 202 5.23 50.65 -15.71
CA GLN A 202 5.35 50.64 -17.17
C GLN A 202 6.52 51.48 -17.70
N SER A 203 6.90 52.55 -17.01
CA SER A 203 7.98 53.44 -17.44
C SER A 203 9.35 52.91 -17.03
N CYS A 204 9.56 52.63 -15.75
CA CYS A 204 10.87 52.21 -15.23
C CYS A 204 11.08 50.69 -15.17
N LYS A 205 10.05 49.87 -15.45
CA LYS A 205 10.08 48.39 -15.41
C LYS A 205 10.46 47.79 -14.05
N ASN A 206 10.54 48.61 -13.01
CA ASN A 206 10.80 48.16 -11.64
C ASN A 206 9.52 47.67 -10.97
N VAL A 207 9.69 46.77 -10.00
CA VAL A 207 8.61 46.23 -9.18
C VAL A 207 8.17 47.30 -8.18
N ALA A 208 6.85 47.45 -8.00
CA ALA A 208 6.33 48.36 -7.01
C ALA A 208 6.56 47.80 -5.60
N ASN A 209 7.28 48.54 -4.76
CA ASN A 209 7.49 48.20 -3.34
C ASN A 209 6.25 48.40 -2.47
N VAL A 210 5.21 49.06 -2.99
CA VAL A 210 3.96 49.32 -2.27
C VAL A 210 2.88 48.39 -2.81
N ILE A 211 2.22 47.67 -1.92
CA ILE A 211 1.00 46.92 -2.24
C ILE A 211 -0.07 47.95 -2.63
N GLN A 212 -0.26 48.16 -3.93
CA GLN A 212 -1.27 49.10 -4.42
C GLN A 212 -2.65 48.43 -4.38
N PRO A 213 -3.64 49.00 -3.66
CA PRO A 213 -5.00 48.51 -3.73
C PRO A 213 -5.54 48.71 -5.16
N GLY A 214 -5.89 47.59 -5.82
CA GLY A 214 -6.84 47.52 -6.93
C GLY A 214 -6.79 48.62 -7.98
N VAL A 215 -5.62 48.93 -8.55
CA VAL A 215 -5.55 49.88 -9.69
C VAL A 215 -6.29 49.30 -10.90
N PRO A 216 -7.35 49.97 -11.41
CA PRO A 216 -8.03 49.53 -12.63
C PRO A 216 -7.09 49.67 -13.84
N GLY A 217 -6.95 48.62 -14.66
CA GLY A 217 -6.20 48.69 -15.92
C GLY A 217 -4.70 48.39 -15.87
N GLY A 218 -4.12 48.14 -14.69
CA GLY A 218 -2.73 47.66 -14.58
C GLY A 218 -2.58 46.21 -15.04
N ARG A 219 -1.57 45.90 -15.87
CA ARG A 219 -1.22 44.50 -16.18
C ARG A 219 -0.76 43.80 -14.90
N LYS A 220 -1.58 42.86 -14.42
CA LYS A 220 -1.26 42.03 -13.24
C LYS A 220 -0.40 40.84 -13.69
N PHE A 221 0.81 40.72 -13.14
CA PHE A 221 1.68 39.59 -13.40
C PHE A 221 1.58 38.59 -12.24
N ARG A 222 1.44 37.30 -12.57
CA ARG A 222 1.52 36.22 -11.58
C ARG A 222 2.95 35.70 -11.54
N VAL A 223 3.51 35.64 -10.34
CA VAL A 223 4.88 35.17 -10.09
C VAL A 223 4.91 34.17 -8.93
N PRO A 224 5.86 33.23 -8.91
CA PRO A 224 6.15 32.44 -7.72
C PRO A 224 6.55 33.34 -6.56
N THR A 225 6.04 33.04 -5.37
CA THR A 225 6.37 33.84 -4.19
C THR A 225 7.80 33.55 -3.71
N ALA A 226 8.25 32.31 -3.84
CA ALA A 226 9.55 31.88 -3.36
C ALA A 226 10.72 32.52 -4.14
N GLU A 227 10.62 32.63 -5.46
CA GLU A 227 11.66 33.25 -6.31
C GLU A 227 11.73 34.77 -6.11
N PHE A 228 10.59 35.42 -5.83
CA PHE A 228 10.55 36.86 -5.61
C PHE A 228 11.10 37.29 -4.24
N ALA A 229 10.88 36.48 -3.20
CA ALA A 229 11.47 36.74 -1.89
C ALA A 229 13.01 36.72 -1.92
N SER A 230 13.61 35.85 -2.74
CA SER A 230 15.06 35.84 -2.96
C SER A 230 15.58 37.06 -3.73
N LEU A 231 14.78 37.59 -4.66
CA LEU A 231 15.13 38.78 -5.45
C LEU A 231 14.98 40.10 -4.69
N LEU A 232 14.13 40.15 -3.65
CA LEU A 232 13.94 41.30 -2.76
C LEU A 232 14.89 41.30 -1.55
N MET A 233 15.53 40.16 -1.26
CA MET A 233 16.55 40.03 -0.20
C MET A 233 17.99 40.18 -0.71
N MET A 234 18.17 40.42 -2.01
CA MET A 234 19.41 40.92 -2.63
C MET A 234 19.25 42.40 -2.95
#